data_AF-A0A537HKM6-F1
#
_entry.id   AF-A0A537HKM6-F1
#
_cell.length_a   1.000
_cell.length_b   1.000
_cell.length_c   1.000
_cell.angle_alpha   90.00
_cell.angle_beta   90.00
_cell.angle_gamma   90.00
#
_symmetry.space_group_name_H-M   'P 1'
#
loop_
_entity.id
_entity.type
_entity.pdbx_description
1 polymer ?
#
loop_
_entity_poly.entity_id
_entity_poly.type
_entity_poly.pdbx_seq_one_letter_code
_entity_poly.pdbx_strand_id
1 'polypeptide(L)'
;SLGGATEHFAKIAVQAVNQIIEKRGDSFVADIDNIQLVKKEGKSLMDTELVNGVIIDKEVVHPGMPKRMQKAKIALLDTAMEIEKTE
;
A
#
# COMPACT_ATOMS: atom_id res chain seq x y z
N SER A 1 -9.45 -25.59 -6.05
CA SER A 1 -8.93 -25.64 -7.44
C SER A 1 -8.08 -24.41 -7.68
N LEU A 2 -6.79 -24.59 -7.99
CA LEU A 2 -5.82 -23.49 -8.22
C LEU A 2 -6.25 -22.50 -9.32
N GLY A 3 -7.11 -22.93 -10.26
CA GLY A 3 -7.61 -22.08 -11.35
C GLY A 3 -8.36 -20.84 -10.88
N GLY A 4 -9.23 -20.96 -9.86
CA GLY A 4 -10.01 -19.81 -9.37
C GLY A 4 -9.13 -18.76 -8.67
N ALA A 5 -8.13 -19.19 -7.90
CA ALA A 5 -7.17 -18.27 -7.30
C ALA A 5 -6.30 -17.59 -8.37
N THR A 6 -5.92 -18.32 -9.42
CA THR A 6 -5.11 -17.77 -10.53
C THR A 6 -5.86 -16.65 -11.24
N GLU A 7 -7.15 -16.84 -11.55
CA GLU A 7 -7.99 -15.82 -12.18
C GLU A 7 -8.15 -14.59 -11.27
N HIS A 8 -8.33 -14.81 -9.96
CA HIS A 8 -8.41 -13.74 -8.96
C HIS A 8 -7.14 -12.88 -8.94
N PHE A 9 -5.97 -13.51 -8.87
CA PHE A 9 -4.69 -12.79 -8.90
C PHE A 9 -4.44 -12.10 -10.24
N ALA A 10 -4.80 -12.71 -11.37
CA ALA A 10 -4.66 -12.10 -12.69
C ALA A 10 -5.46 -10.79 -12.78
N LYS A 11 -6.69 -10.78 -12.27
CA LYS A 11 -7.52 -9.59 -12.22
C LYS A 11 -6.89 -8.48 -11.37
N ILE A 12 -6.42 -8.82 -10.17
CA ILE A 12 -5.74 -7.88 -9.27
C ILE A 12 -4.48 -7.30 -9.92
N ALA A 13 -3.65 -8.15 -10.53
CA ALA A 13 -2.41 -7.73 -11.16
C ALA A 13 -2.64 -6.74 -12.30
N VAL A 14 -3.61 -7.03 -13.19
CA VAL A 14 -3.96 -6.11 -14.29
C VAL A 14 -4.49 -4.79 -13.76
N GLN A 15 -5.34 -4.83 -12.72
CA GLN A 15 -5.88 -3.61 -12.11
C GLN A 15 -4.78 -2.77 -11.44
N ALA A 16 -3.83 -3.39 -10.74
CA ALA A 16 -2.72 -2.71 -10.09
C ALA A 16 -1.80 -2.03 -11.13
N VAL A 17 -1.41 -2.76 -12.18
CA VAL A 17 -0.57 -2.22 -13.25
C VAL A 17 -1.25 -1.04 -13.94
N ASN A 18 -2.54 -1.15 -14.25
CA ASN A 18 -3.27 -0.06 -14.90
C ASN A 18 -3.32 1.24 -14.07
N GLN A 19 -3.22 1.16 -12.74
CA GLN A 19 -3.25 2.35 -11.86
C GLN A 19 -1.93 3.13 -11.87
N ILE A 20 -0.81 2.47 -12.18
CA ILE A 20 0.53 3.06 -12.13
C ILE A 20 1.08 3.44 -13.52
N ILE A 21 0.28 3.27 -14.58
CA ILE A 21 0.67 3.64 -15.94
C ILE A 21 0.77 5.16 -16.05
N GLU A 22 1.97 5.63 -16.39
CA GLU A 22 2.25 7.02 -16.69
C GLU A 22 2.63 7.17 -18.15
N LYS A 23 2.18 8.26 -18.78
CA LYS A 23 2.64 8.64 -20.12
C LYS A 23 3.94 9.44 -19.99
N ARG A 24 5.04 8.88 -20.49
CA ARG A 24 6.35 9.53 -20.55
C ARG A 24 6.71 9.76 -22.02
N GLY A 25 6.45 10.98 -22.50
CA GLY A 25 6.55 11.33 -23.92
C GLY A 25 5.55 10.53 -24.77
N ASP A 26 6.05 9.77 -25.74
CA ASP A 26 5.23 8.91 -26.63
C ASP A 26 5.04 7.49 -26.09
N SER A 27 5.62 7.17 -24.93
CA SER A 27 5.58 5.83 -24.33
C SER A 27 4.73 5.78 -23.07
N PHE A 28 4.15 4.62 -22.78
CA PHE A 28 3.52 4.30 -21.51
C PHE A 28 4.50 3.48 -20.67
N VAL A 29 4.74 3.93 -19.45
CA VAL A 29 5.64 3.27 -18.50
C VAL A 29 4.86 2.96 -17.23
N ALA A 30 4.98 1.72 -16.76
CA ALA A 30 4.46 1.29 -15.47
C ALA A 30 5.65 0.95 -14.59
N ASP A 31 5.89 1.78 -13.56
CA ASP A 31 6.95 1.53 -12.58
C ASP A 31 6.46 0.58 -11.49
N ILE A 32 6.95 -0.67 -11.51
CA ILE A 32 6.52 -1.71 -10.59
C ILE A 32 6.83 -1.39 -9.12
N ASP A 33 7.76 -0.48 -8.85
CA ASP A 33 8.07 -0.03 -7.49
C ASP A 33 6.90 0.71 -6.83
N ASN A 34 5.95 1.20 -7.64
CA ASN A 34 4.69 1.78 -7.17
C ASN A 34 3.62 0.73 -6.78
N ILE A 35 3.93 -0.58 -6.88
CA ILE A 35 3.05 -1.67 -6.44
C ILE A 35 3.63 -2.32 -5.19
N GLN A 36 2.96 -2.11 -4.05
CA GLN A 36 3.34 -2.74 -2.80
C GLN A 36 2.73 -4.15 -2.67
N LEU A 37 3.56 -5.15 -2.37
CA LEU A 37 3.11 -6.50 -2.03
C LEU A 37 3.20 -6.74 -0.52
N VAL A 38 2.05 -6.94 0.13
CA VAL A 38 1.97 -7.28 1.56
C VAL A 38 1.44 -8.71 1.71
N LYS A 39 2.18 -9.53 2.45
CA LYS A 39 1.81 -10.91 2.76
C LYS A 39 1.50 -11.03 4.25
N LYS A 40 0.33 -11.57 4.58
CA LYS A 40 -0.05 -11.93 5.96
C LYS A 40 -0.65 -13.34 5.93
N GLU A 41 -0.25 -14.17 6.87
CA GLU A 41 -0.69 -15.56 6.97
C GLU A 41 -2.09 -15.67 7.59
N GLY A 42 -2.73 -16.83 7.43
CA GLY A 42 -3.96 -17.19 8.14
C GLY A 42 -5.27 -17.00 7.37
N LYS A 43 -5.22 -16.50 6.13
CA LYS A 43 -6.39 -16.32 5.26
C LYS A 43 -6.33 -17.14 3.97
N SER A 44 -7.45 -17.24 3.26
CA SER A 44 -7.54 -17.88 1.95
C SER A 44 -6.87 -17.03 0.88
N LEU A 45 -6.39 -17.66 -0.20
CA LEU A 45 -5.91 -16.94 -1.38
C LEU A 45 -6.99 -16.03 -1.99
N MET A 46 -8.26 -16.42 -1.84
CA MET A 46 -9.41 -15.64 -2.32
C MET A 46 -9.67 -14.38 -1.48
N ASP A 47 -9.09 -14.27 -0.29
CA ASP A 47 -9.19 -13.08 0.58
C ASP A 47 -8.13 -12.02 0.23
N THR A 48 -7.33 -12.24 -0.81
CA THR A 48 -6.39 -11.24 -1.32
C THR A 48 -7.18 -10.08 -1.93
N GLU A 49 -6.80 -8.84 -1.62
CA GLU A 49 -7.45 -7.65 -2.14
C GLU A 49 -6.44 -6.65 -2.70
N LEU A 50 -6.87 -5.83 -3.66
CA LEU A 50 -6.14 -4.68 -4.13
C LEU A 50 -6.51 -3.45 -3.29
N VAL A 51 -5.53 -2.88 -2.59
CA VAL A 51 -5.72 -1.63 -1.84
C VAL A 51 -5.28 -0.46 -2.73
N ASN A 52 -6.19 0.47 -2.99
CA ASN A 52 -5.89 1.72 -3.71
C ASN A 52 -5.20 2.72 -2.78
N GLY A 53 -3.94 2.45 -2.45
CA GLY A 53 -3.15 3.21 -1.50
C GLY A 53 -1.94 2.41 -1.03
N VAL A 54 -1.41 2.77 0.14
CA VAL A 54 -0.23 2.14 0.74
C VAL A 54 -0.60 1.52 2.07
N ILE A 55 -0.07 0.32 2.33
CA ILE A 55 -0.18 -0.36 3.62
C ILE A 55 1.13 -0.13 4.39
N ILE A 56 1.02 0.42 5.60
CA ILE A 56 2.17 0.60 6.48
C ILE A 56 2.04 -0.40 7.62
N ASP A 57 3.00 -1.30 7.77
CA ASP A 57 3.04 -2.29 8.86
C ASP A 57 3.56 -1.64 10.17
N LYS A 58 2.79 -0.66 10.66
CA LYS A 58 3.04 0.07 11.90
C LYS A 58 1.74 0.29 12.65
N GLU A 59 1.86 0.38 13.97
CA GLU A 59 0.74 0.69 14.85
C GLU A 59 0.75 2.17 15.24
N VAL A 60 -0.42 2.69 15.62
CA VAL A 60 -0.49 4.02 16.23
C VAL A 60 0.27 4.04 17.56
N VAL A 61 1.05 5.09 17.77
CA VAL A 61 2.02 5.13 18.89
C VAL A 61 1.37 5.25 20.27
N HIS A 62 0.19 5.88 20.38
CA HIS A 62 -0.48 6.12 21.65
C HIS A 62 -1.92 5.57 21.64
N PRO A 63 -2.41 4.88 22.70
CA PRO A 63 -3.75 4.30 22.74
C PRO A 63 -4.89 5.31 22.55
N GLY A 64 -4.69 6.55 23.01
CA GLY A 64 -5.64 7.65 22.83
C GLY A 64 -5.69 8.27 21.42
N MET A 65 -4.83 7.84 20.49
CA MET A 65 -4.88 8.30 19.10
C MET A 65 -6.03 7.60 18.34
N PRO A 66 -6.67 8.30 17.39
CA PRO A 66 -7.76 7.72 16.61
C PRO A 66 -7.27 6.53 15.78
N LYS A 67 -7.96 5.39 15.88
CA LYS A 67 -7.68 4.19 15.06
C LYS A 67 -8.20 4.31 13.63
N ARG A 68 -9.10 5.25 13.36
CA ARG A 68 -9.69 5.51 12.04
C ARG A 68 -9.93 7.00 11.86
N MET A 69 -9.53 7.54 10.72
CA MET A 69 -9.76 8.93 10.34
C MET A 69 -10.30 8.99 8.91
N GLN A 70 -11.35 9.78 8.70
CA GLN A 70 -11.89 10.06 7.36
C GLN A 70 -11.39 11.41 6.89
N LYS A 71 -11.13 11.55 5.57
CA LYS A 71 -10.56 12.78 4.98
C LYS A 71 -9.29 13.24 5.69
N ALA A 72 -8.42 12.27 6.03
CA ALA A 72 -7.18 12.52 6.74
C ALA A 72 -6.25 13.40 5.90
N LYS A 73 -5.55 14.33 6.57
CA LYS A 73 -4.41 15.04 5.98
C LYS A 73 -3.14 14.37 6.48
N ILE A 74 -2.33 13.85 5.56
CA ILE A 74 -1.15 13.05 5.87
C ILE A 74 0.09 13.95 5.75
N ALA A 75 0.89 14.03 6.81
CA ALA A 75 2.20 14.67 6.79
C ALA A 75 3.27 13.59 6.69
N LEU A 76 4.23 13.76 5.77
CA LEU A 76 5.39 12.89 5.63
C LEU A 76 6.61 13.63 6.19
N LEU A 77 7.24 13.06 7.20
CA LEU A 77 8.38 13.64 7.90
C LEU A 77 9.53 12.63 7.88
N ASP A 78 10.69 13.06 7.40
CA ASP A 78 11.95 12.28 7.42
C ASP A 78 12.85 12.71 8.60
N THR A 79 12.28 13.39 9.59
CA THR A 79 12.98 13.86 10.78
C THR A 79 12.43 13.18 12.02
N ALA A 80 13.31 12.93 13.00
CA ALA A 80 12.90 12.47 14.31
C ALA A 80 12.09 13.55 15.03
N MET A 81 11.06 13.13 15.76
CA MET A 81 10.28 13.97 16.66
C MET A 81 10.67 13.70 18.10
N GLU A 82 11.92 13.97 18.42
CA GLU A 82 12.47 13.81 19.77
C GLU A 82 13.14 15.11 20.23
N ILE A 83 13.36 15.22 21.54
CA ILE A 83 14.10 16.35 22.09
C ILE A 83 15.58 16.08 21.83
N GLU A 84 16.17 16.83 20.91
CA GLU A 84 17.63 16.84 20.77
C GLU A 84 18.22 17.44 22.04
N LYS A 85 19.12 16.69 22.69
CA LYS A 85 19.91 17.26 23.78
C LYS A 85 20.87 18.27 23.15
N THR A 86 20.69 19.54 23.49
CA THR A 86 21.74 20.55 23.27
C THR A 86 22.94 20.17 24.12
N GLU A 87 24.07 19.84 23.46
CA GLU A 87 25.40 19.85 24.09
C GLU A 87 25.80 21.25 24.56
#